data_AF-A0A9E3I5G1-F1
#
_entry.id   AF-A0A9E3I5G1-F1
#
_cell.length_a   1.000
_cell.length_b   1.000
_cell.length_c   1.000
_cell.angle_alpha   90.00
_cell.angle_beta   90.00
_cell.angle_gamma   90.00
#
_symmetry.space_group_name_H-M   'P 1'
#
loop_
_entity.id
_entity.type
_entity.pdbx_description
1 polymer ?
#
loop_
_entity_poly.entity_id
_entity_poly.type
_entity_poly.pdbx_seq_one_letter_code
_entity_poly.pdbx_strand_id
1 'polypeptide(L)'
;MNWASLFWGANILGSGFDKIRRHNCTLFINKIFRNDNLEQALSAGEKTLRERYQLTPVRSSHYSRVYKFSASFNGRERWIYFKQYLYRSTWDFIKHLVRPSRAKRAFEATLMLEKNGFEAPVIVAMGEHKSSFLDRGNFLVTFEAEGTKQINQLIPESLENLTREQSQDKREMIRAFGQTVGRMHAADIFHGDLRLGNVLVRWGKNDWHLFFIDNERTRKFRRLPARLRLKNLVQANILISDCVTKTDRMRFFKAYLSINPCVQCCYKDWAQRVVAKTNQRFRDKGWL
;
A
#
# COMPACT_ATOMS: atom_id res chain seq x y z
N MET A 1 3.91 -27.13 -16.44
CA MET A 1 3.90 -27.03 -14.96
C MET A 1 4.74 -25.82 -14.56
N ASN A 2 4.18 -24.84 -13.83
CA ASN A 2 4.83 -23.55 -13.55
C ASN A 2 5.62 -23.64 -12.24
N TRP A 3 6.96 -23.62 -12.29
CA TRP A 3 7.85 -23.71 -11.14
C TRP A 3 7.56 -22.65 -10.05
N ALA A 4 6.95 -21.51 -10.41
CA ALA A 4 6.52 -20.47 -9.48
C ALA A 4 5.39 -20.89 -8.52
N SER A 5 4.61 -21.93 -8.83
CA SER A 5 3.52 -22.40 -7.95
C SER A 5 4.01 -23.35 -6.84
N LEU A 6 5.08 -24.11 -7.08
CA LEU A 6 5.69 -25.04 -6.12
C LEU A 6 6.46 -24.29 -5.02
N PHE A 7 7.29 -23.31 -5.39
CA PHE A 7 8.01 -22.47 -4.41
C PHE A 7 7.07 -21.58 -3.57
N TRP A 8 5.90 -21.24 -4.11
CA TRP A 8 4.93 -20.39 -3.43
C TRP A 8 4.18 -21.11 -2.31
N GLY A 9 3.84 -22.40 -2.52
CA GLY A 9 3.19 -23.20 -1.49
C GLY A 9 4.06 -23.38 -0.24
N ALA A 10 5.36 -23.63 -0.43
CA ALA A 10 6.30 -23.84 0.67
C ALA A 10 6.61 -22.54 1.45
N ASN A 11 6.80 -21.40 0.76
CA ASN A 11 7.13 -20.13 1.43
C ASN A 11 5.98 -19.54 2.26
N ILE A 12 4.71 -19.80 1.88
CA ILE A 12 3.56 -19.26 2.64
C ILE A 12 3.26 -20.06 3.91
N LEU A 13 3.48 -21.38 3.89
CA LEU A 13 3.27 -22.21 5.09
C LEU A 13 4.24 -21.82 6.22
N GLY A 14 5.44 -21.33 5.86
CA GLY A 14 6.40 -20.71 6.78
C GLY A 14 6.12 -19.23 7.13
N SER A 15 5.16 -18.58 6.48
CA SER A 15 4.86 -17.14 6.67
C SER A 15 3.65 -16.87 7.58
N GLY A 16 3.15 -17.88 8.31
CA GLY A 16 2.03 -17.71 9.26
C GLY A 16 0.63 -17.79 8.63
N PHE A 17 0.48 -18.35 7.42
CA PHE A 17 -0.82 -18.51 6.76
C PHE A 17 -1.13 -19.97 6.43
N ASP A 18 -2.39 -20.36 6.59
CA ASP A 18 -2.95 -21.63 6.12
C ASP A 18 -3.54 -21.48 4.73
N LYS A 19 -3.29 -22.48 3.88
CA LYS A 19 -3.90 -22.56 2.56
C LYS A 19 -5.12 -23.47 2.61
N ILE A 20 -6.30 -22.89 2.34
CA ILE A 20 -7.58 -23.60 2.34
C ILE A 20 -8.12 -23.61 0.91
N ARG A 21 -8.64 -24.75 0.47
CA ARG A 21 -9.38 -24.85 -0.79
C ARG A 21 -10.84 -25.17 -0.46
N ARG A 22 -11.76 -24.33 -0.92
CA ARG A 22 -13.21 -24.55 -0.81
C ARG A 22 -13.84 -24.34 -2.18
N HIS A 23 -14.39 -25.41 -2.76
CA HIS A 23 -14.95 -25.41 -4.12
C HIS A 23 -14.05 -24.69 -5.13
N ASN A 24 -14.53 -23.54 -5.63
CA ASN A 24 -13.92 -22.68 -6.62
C ASN A 24 -13.11 -21.54 -5.99
N CYS A 25 -12.64 -21.66 -4.74
CA CYS A 25 -11.83 -20.62 -4.10
C CYS A 25 -10.61 -21.22 -3.39
N THR A 26 -9.45 -20.58 -3.59
CA THR A 26 -8.26 -20.83 -2.78
C THR A 26 -8.06 -19.64 -1.85
N LEU A 27 -8.09 -19.88 -0.54
CA LEU A 27 -7.84 -18.89 0.49
C LEU A 27 -6.48 -19.13 1.15
N PHE A 28 -5.84 -18.02 1.55
CA PHE A 28 -4.66 -17.96 2.40
C PHE A 28 -5.05 -17.16 3.62
N ILE A 29 -5.07 -17.79 4.78
CA ILE A 29 -5.68 -17.21 6.00
C ILE A 29 -4.64 -17.17 7.10
N ASN A 30 -4.55 -16.03 7.77
CA ASN A 30 -3.62 -15.86 8.86
C ASN A 30 -3.96 -16.84 9.99
N LYS A 31 -2.98 -17.65 10.43
CA LYS A 31 -3.17 -18.70 11.45
C LYS A 31 -3.71 -18.16 12.78
N ILE A 32 -3.43 -16.90 13.09
CA ILE A 32 -3.82 -16.25 14.35
C ILE A 32 -5.24 -15.66 14.27
N PHE A 33 -5.69 -15.28 13.07
CA PHE A 33 -6.93 -14.53 12.86
C PHE A 33 -7.96 -15.38 12.11
N ARG A 34 -8.31 -16.52 12.70
CA ARG A 34 -9.31 -17.46 12.15
C ARG A 34 -10.73 -17.01 12.51
N ASN A 35 -11.65 -17.16 11.57
CA ASN A 35 -13.09 -16.92 11.78
C ASN A 35 -13.88 -17.70 10.71
N ASP A 36 -14.45 -18.85 11.07
CA ASP A 36 -15.12 -19.72 10.10
C ASP A 36 -16.25 -19.04 9.32
N ASN A 37 -17.03 -18.16 9.96
CA ASN A 37 -18.12 -17.44 9.30
C ASN A 37 -17.60 -16.49 8.22
N LEU A 38 -16.51 -15.77 8.51
CA LEU A 38 -15.85 -14.90 7.55
C LEU A 38 -15.20 -15.71 6.43
N GLU A 39 -14.52 -16.81 6.77
CA GLU A 39 -13.85 -17.69 5.81
C GLU A 39 -14.84 -18.31 4.81
N GLN A 40 -16.02 -18.71 5.29
CA GLN A 40 -17.12 -19.17 4.44
C GLN A 40 -17.63 -18.04 3.54
N ALA A 41 -17.89 -16.84 4.10
CA ALA A 41 -18.38 -15.70 3.33
C ALA A 41 -17.39 -15.29 2.23
N LEU A 42 -16.11 -15.19 2.56
CA LEU A 42 -15.02 -14.89 1.62
C LEU A 42 -14.89 -15.95 0.52
N SER A 43 -15.08 -17.22 0.86
CA SER A 43 -15.05 -18.32 -0.13
C SER A 43 -16.24 -18.27 -1.09
N ALA A 44 -17.41 -17.85 -0.61
CA ALA A 44 -18.65 -17.77 -1.38
C ALA A 44 -18.73 -16.52 -2.29
N GLY A 45 -17.98 -15.45 -1.95
CA GLY A 45 -17.82 -14.26 -2.78
C GLY A 45 -18.52 -13.01 -2.23
N GLU A 46 -18.45 -11.91 -2.99
CA GLU A 46 -18.91 -10.58 -2.54
C GLU A 46 -20.40 -10.55 -2.15
N LYS A 47 -21.26 -11.29 -2.88
CA LYS A 47 -22.71 -11.33 -2.61
C LYS A 47 -22.99 -11.86 -1.20
N THR A 48 -22.45 -13.04 -0.87
CA THR A 48 -22.61 -13.63 0.47
C THR A 48 -21.94 -12.79 1.55
N LEU A 49 -20.83 -12.11 1.24
CA LEU A 49 -20.20 -11.18 2.17
C LEU A 49 -21.14 -10.02 2.54
N ARG A 50 -21.89 -9.47 1.56
CA ARG A 50 -22.89 -8.41 1.79
C ARG A 50 -24.13 -8.88 2.56
N GLU A 51 -24.53 -10.14 2.37
CA GLU A 51 -25.65 -10.72 3.10
C GLU A 51 -25.32 -10.95 4.58
N ARG A 52 -24.05 -11.23 4.89
CA ARG A 52 -23.58 -11.57 6.26
C ARG A 52 -22.98 -10.41 7.03
N TYR A 53 -22.52 -9.36 6.35
CA TYR A 53 -21.82 -8.23 6.97
C TYR A 53 -22.32 -6.89 6.44
N GLN A 54 -22.38 -5.90 7.34
CA GLN A 54 -22.68 -4.52 6.96
C GLN A 54 -21.48 -3.88 6.26
N LEU A 55 -21.44 -3.95 4.93
CA LEU A 55 -20.33 -3.42 4.14
C LEU A 55 -20.50 -1.92 3.85
N THR A 56 -19.53 -1.12 4.28
CA THR A 56 -19.41 0.29 3.88
C THR A 56 -18.48 0.42 2.67
N PRO A 57 -18.94 0.92 1.51
CA PRO A 57 -18.06 1.14 0.37
C PRO A 57 -17.04 2.25 0.66
N VAL A 58 -15.80 2.02 0.23
CA VAL A 58 -14.70 2.98 0.34
C VAL A 58 -14.31 3.43 -1.06
N ARG A 59 -14.05 4.74 -1.22
CA ARG A 59 -13.62 5.32 -2.50
C ARG A 59 -12.43 4.54 -3.04
N SER A 60 -12.56 4.04 -4.26
CA SER A 60 -11.56 3.17 -4.89
C SER A 60 -11.52 3.43 -6.41
N SER A 61 -10.51 2.87 -7.08
CA SER A 61 -10.36 3.02 -8.53
C SER A 61 -11.40 2.21 -9.30
N HIS A 62 -11.66 2.55 -10.58
CA HIS A 62 -12.52 1.74 -11.48
C HIS A 62 -12.11 0.26 -11.58
N TYR A 63 -10.86 -0.09 -11.21
CA TYR A 63 -10.33 -1.45 -11.29
C TYR A 63 -10.26 -2.15 -9.93
N SER A 64 -11.03 -1.69 -8.95
CA SER A 64 -11.05 -2.26 -7.61
C SER A 64 -12.36 -1.95 -6.92
N ARG A 65 -12.81 -2.85 -6.04
CA ARG A 65 -13.85 -2.55 -5.05
C ARG A 65 -13.24 -2.67 -3.67
N VAL A 66 -13.56 -1.72 -2.79
CA VAL A 66 -13.07 -1.72 -1.41
C VAL A 66 -14.26 -1.56 -0.48
N TYR A 67 -14.38 -2.46 0.48
CA TYR A 67 -15.37 -2.41 1.55
C TYR A 67 -14.68 -2.38 2.90
N LYS A 68 -15.19 -1.56 3.82
CA LYS A 68 -14.86 -1.59 5.25
C LYS A 68 -16.03 -2.22 6.00
N PHE A 69 -15.74 -3.13 6.91
CA PHE A 69 -16.72 -3.76 7.79
C PHE A 69 -16.01 -4.36 9.00
N SER A 70 -16.77 -4.77 10.00
CA SER A 70 -16.21 -5.42 11.19
C SER A 70 -16.43 -6.93 11.16
N ALA A 71 -15.50 -7.67 11.75
CA ALA A 71 -15.65 -9.09 12.02
C ALA A 71 -14.98 -9.45 13.36
N SER A 72 -15.51 -10.47 14.02
CA SER A 72 -14.98 -10.94 15.30
C SER A 72 -13.75 -11.84 15.12
N PHE A 73 -12.68 -11.57 15.84
CA PHE A 73 -11.49 -12.42 15.90
C PHE A 73 -11.10 -12.58 17.38
N ASN A 74 -10.98 -13.82 17.85
CA ASN A 74 -10.66 -14.13 19.25
C ASN A 74 -11.56 -13.39 20.26
N GLY A 75 -12.87 -13.35 19.97
CA GLY A 75 -13.89 -12.70 20.82
C GLY A 75 -13.89 -11.16 20.76
N ARG A 76 -13.09 -10.54 19.88
CA ARG A 76 -13.05 -9.07 19.72
C ARG A 76 -13.47 -8.67 18.31
N GLU A 77 -14.39 -7.72 18.24
CA GLU A 77 -14.81 -7.11 16.98
C GLU A 77 -13.70 -6.20 16.46
N ARG A 78 -13.27 -6.40 15.21
CA ARG A 78 -12.20 -5.60 14.58
C ARG A 78 -12.60 -5.15 13.19
N TRP A 79 -12.24 -3.91 12.85
CA TRP A 79 -12.45 -3.37 11.51
C TRP A 79 -11.46 -3.98 10.51
N ILE A 80 -11.98 -4.41 9.37
CA ILE A 80 -11.23 -4.97 8.25
C ILE A 80 -11.60 -4.26 6.95
N TYR A 81 -10.65 -4.27 6.02
CA TYR A 81 -10.83 -3.85 4.64
C TYR A 81 -10.79 -5.06 3.73
N PHE A 82 -11.85 -5.26 2.94
CA PHE A 82 -11.86 -6.19 1.82
C PHE A 82 -11.60 -5.41 0.54
N LYS A 83 -10.52 -5.73 -0.17
CA LYS A 83 -10.17 -5.14 -1.46
C LYS A 83 -10.23 -6.21 -2.54
N GLN A 84 -11.24 -6.12 -3.40
CA GLN A 84 -11.37 -6.94 -4.60
C GLN A 84 -10.70 -6.24 -5.78
N TYR A 85 -9.96 -7.01 -6.57
CA TYR A 85 -9.28 -6.52 -7.76
C TYR A 85 -10.06 -6.94 -9.01
N LEU A 86 -10.64 -5.96 -9.69
CA LEU A 86 -11.38 -6.18 -10.93
C LEU A 86 -10.40 -6.27 -12.11
N TYR A 87 -10.79 -7.06 -13.12
CA TYR A 87 -10.04 -7.21 -14.37
C TYR A 87 -10.06 -5.90 -15.18
N ARG A 88 -8.95 -5.60 -15.86
CA ARG A 88 -8.79 -4.35 -16.62
C ARG A 88 -9.12 -4.48 -18.11
N SER A 89 -9.04 -5.70 -18.68
CA SER A 89 -9.57 -6.09 -20.00
C SER A 89 -9.28 -7.58 -20.30
N THR A 90 -9.84 -8.09 -21.40
CA THR A 90 -9.51 -9.41 -21.99
C THR A 90 -8.03 -9.57 -22.36
N TRP A 91 -7.24 -8.50 -22.52
CA TRP A 91 -5.78 -8.59 -22.77
C TRP A 91 -4.95 -8.88 -21.51
N ASP A 92 -5.51 -8.70 -20.31
CA ASP A 92 -4.90 -9.21 -19.09
C ASP A 92 -4.94 -10.76 -19.05
N PHE A 93 -5.89 -11.40 -19.75
CA PHE A 93 -6.03 -12.87 -19.85
C PHE A 93 -4.73 -13.58 -20.26
N ILE A 94 -4.06 -13.08 -21.32
CA ILE A 94 -2.79 -13.62 -21.80
C ILE A 94 -1.66 -13.37 -20.78
N LYS A 95 -1.68 -12.19 -20.14
CA LYS A 95 -0.67 -11.82 -19.13
C LYS A 95 -0.82 -12.62 -17.84
N HIS A 96 -2.01 -13.12 -17.50
CA HIS A 96 -2.25 -13.92 -16.29
C HIS A 96 -1.80 -15.37 -16.37
N LEU A 97 -1.51 -15.90 -17.57
CA LEU A 97 -0.78 -17.17 -17.66
C LEU A 97 0.66 -17.05 -17.13
N VAL A 98 1.22 -15.83 -17.10
CA VAL A 98 2.63 -15.56 -16.77
C VAL A 98 2.79 -14.68 -15.51
N ARG A 99 1.79 -13.86 -15.15
CA ARG A 99 1.86 -12.91 -14.03
C ARG A 99 0.92 -13.28 -12.87
N PRO A 100 1.41 -13.25 -11.61
CA PRO A 100 0.56 -13.41 -10.43
C PRO A 100 -0.60 -12.39 -10.39
N SER A 101 -1.71 -12.78 -9.73
CA SER A 101 -2.88 -11.91 -9.51
C SER A 101 -2.51 -10.64 -8.76
N ARG A 102 -3.38 -9.61 -8.82
CA ARG A 102 -3.15 -8.35 -8.09
C ARG A 102 -3.18 -8.57 -6.59
N ALA A 103 -4.12 -9.38 -6.10
CA ALA A 103 -4.19 -9.78 -4.71
C ALA A 103 -2.91 -10.48 -4.25
N LYS A 104 -2.43 -11.47 -5.01
CA LYS A 104 -1.18 -12.19 -4.70
C LYS A 104 0.04 -11.26 -4.68
N ARG A 105 0.16 -10.34 -5.64
CA ARG A 105 1.24 -9.35 -5.62
C ARG A 105 1.18 -8.42 -4.42
N ALA A 106 -0.02 -7.95 -4.05
CA ALA A 106 -0.19 -7.10 -2.87
C ALA A 106 0.15 -7.87 -1.58
N PHE A 107 -0.30 -9.12 -1.47
CA PHE A 107 0.03 -10.03 -0.38
C PHE A 107 1.54 -10.21 -0.22
N GLU A 108 2.23 -10.63 -1.29
CA GLU A 108 3.68 -10.86 -1.28
C GLU A 108 4.46 -9.57 -0.99
N ALA A 109 4.03 -8.44 -1.55
CA ALA A 109 4.70 -7.16 -1.33
C ALA A 109 4.52 -6.65 0.11
N THR A 110 3.34 -6.83 0.72
CA THR A 110 3.10 -6.48 2.13
C THR A 110 3.98 -7.33 3.05
N LEU A 111 4.01 -8.66 2.86
CA LEU A 111 4.89 -9.53 3.66
C LEU A 111 6.38 -9.18 3.47
N MET A 112 6.77 -8.81 2.24
CA MET A 112 8.13 -8.35 1.96
C MET A 112 8.44 -7.04 2.69
N LEU A 113 7.52 -6.08 2.73
CA LEU A 113 7.69 -4.83 3.49
C LEU A 113 7.87 -5.12 4.98
N GLU A 114 6.98 -5.93 5.57
CA GLU A 114 7.05 -6.31 6.99
C GLU A 114 8.38 -6.99 7.33
N LYS A 115 8.82 -7.95 6.50
CA LYS A 115 10.12 -8.63 6.68
C LYS A 115 11.32 -7.68 6.62
N ASN A 116 11.19 -6.52 5.97
CA ASN A 116 12.24 -5.50 5.89
C ASN A 116 12.01 -4.36 6.90
N GLY A 117 11.15 -4.54 7.91
CA GLY A 117 10.93 -3.57 8.98
C GLY A 117 10.05 -2.38 8.61
N PHE A 118 9.23 -2.51 7.56
CA PHE A 118 8.25 -1.49 7.18
C PHE A 118 6.85 -1.90 7.64
N GLU A 119 6.09 -0.92 8.11
CA GLU A 119 4.72 -1.16 8.55
C GLU A 119 3.76 -1.17 7.35
N ALA A 120 2.76 -2.04 7.45
CA ALA A 120 1.66 -2.17 6.51
C ALA A 120 0.45 -2.75 7.27
N PRO A 121 -0.78 -2.60 6.74
CA PRO A 121 -1.94 -3.23 7.35
C PRO A 121 -1.80 -4.76 7.39
N VAL A 122 -1.98 -5.32 8.59
CA VAL A 122 -1.87 -6.76 8.84
C VAL A 122 -2.84 -7.51 7.95
N ILE A 123 -2.34 -8.50 7.21
CA ILE A 123 -3.16 -9.33 6.34
C ILE A 123 -3.92 -10.37 7.18
N VAL A 124 -5.24 -10.38 7.01
CA VAL A 124 -6.15 -11.38 7.57
C VAL A 124 -6.29 -12.54 6.60
N ALA A 125 -6.58 -12.24 5.33
CA ALA A 125 -6.77 -13.26 4.31
C ALA A 125 -6.42 -12.76 2.90
N MET A 126 -6.12 -13.67 2.00
CA MET A 126 -6.05 -13.44 0.56
C MET A 126 -6.80 -14.57 -0.15
N GLY A 127 -7.56 -14.24 -1.18
CA GLY A 127 -8.35 -15.23 -1.90
C GLY A 127 -8.27 -15.10 -3.42
N GLU A 128 -8.36 -16.26 -4.07
CA GLU A 128 -8.43 -16.39 -5.53
C GLU A 128 -9.56 -17.37 -5.91
N HIS A 129 -10.59 -16.86 -6.57
CA HIS A 129 -11.66 -17.69 -7.13
C HIS A 129 -11.20 -18.31 -8.47
N LYS A 130 -11.38 -19.63 -8.60
CA LYS A 130 -11.16 -20.46 -9.76
C LYS A 130 -12.50 -20.81 -10.42
N SER A 131 -13.01 -20.02 -11.38
CA SER A 131 -13.91 -20.53 -12.43
C SER A 131 -14.04 -19.56 -13.62
N SER A 132 -14.84 -19.96 -14.62
CA SER A 132 -14.88 -19.62 -16.05
C SER A 132 -14.81 -18.12 -16.40
N PHE A 133 -14.50 -17.86 -17.67
CA PHE A 133 -14.12 -16.62 -18.38
C PHE A 133 -14.65 -15.24 -17.91
N LEU A 134 -15.61 -15.16 -16.97
CA LEU A 134 -16.30 -13.94 -16.57
C LEU A 134 -16.14 -13.54 -15.08
N ASP A 135 -15.78 -14.44 -14.15
CA ASP A 135 -15.75 -14.11 -12.70
C ASP A 135 -14.51 -14.65 -11.94
N ARG A 136 -13.32 -14.25 -12.39
CA ARG A 136 -12.05 -14.51 -11.70
C ARG A 136 -11.80 -13.45 -10.62
N GLY A 137 -12.59 -13.48 -9.55
CA GLY A 137 -12.38 -12.62 -8.38
C GLY A 137 -11.07 -12.96 -7.66
N ASN A 138 -10.22 -11.97 -7.41
CA ASN A 138 -9.12 -12.07 -6.44
C ASN A 138 -9.19 -10.89 -5.47
N PHE A 139 -8.88 -11.14 -4.20
CA PHE A 139 -9.05 -10.15 -3.15
C PHE A 139 -8.00 -10.27 -2.05
N LEU A 140 -7.81 -9.18 -1.32
CA LEU A 140 -6.99 -9.11 -0.11
C LEU A 140 -7.83 -8.52 1.02
N VAL A 141 -7.75 -9.14 2.19
CA VAL A 141 -8.38 -8.69 3.43
C VAL A 141 -7.30 -8.30 4.42
N THR A 142 -7.36 -7.07 4.93
CA THR A 142 -6.43 -6.58 5.95
C THR A 142 -7.20 -6.02 7.13
N PHE A 143 -6.59 -6.01 8.32
CA PHE A 143 -7.09 -5.16 9.39
C PHE A 143 -7.01 -3.69 9.00
N GLU A 144 -7.88 -2.88 9.59
CA GLU A 144 -7.66 -1.44 9.65
C GLU A 144 -6.39 -1.16 10.46
N ALA A 145 -5.55 -0.26 9.96
CA ALA A 145 -4.47 0.30 10.75
C ALA A 145 -5.07 1.36 11.70
N GLU A 146 -5.47 0.92 12.89
CA GLU A 146 -6.24 1.71 13.86
C GLU A 146 -5.55 3.04 14.22
N GLY A 147 -6.33 4.13 14.25
CA GLY A 147 -5.84 5.47 14.59
C GLY A 147 -4.95 6.13 13.53
N THR A 148 -4.89 5.58 12.31
CA THR A 148 -4.12 6.16 11.21
C THR A 148 -4.96 7.06 10.31
N LYS A 149 -4.30 8.04 9.67
CA LYS A 149 -4.86 8.89 8.62
C LYS A 149 -3.92 8.93 7.43
N GLN A 150 -4.43 9.19 6.22
CA GLN A 150 -3.54 9.38 5.07
C GLN A 150 -2.79 10.72 5.21
N ILE A 151 -1.53 10.81 4.76
CA ILE A 151 -0.74 12.05 4.88
C ILE A 151 -1.45 13.25 4.22
N ASN A 152 -2.08 13.05 3.07
CA ASN A 152 -2.82 14.12 2.38
C ASN A 152 -4.07 14.62 3.14
N GLN A 153 -4.60 13.85 4.10
CA GLN A 153 -5.73 14.25 4.95
C GLN A 153 -5.28 15.01 6.20
N LEU A 154 -3.99 14.94 6.54
CA LEU A 154 -3.40 15.68 7.68
C LEU A 154 -2.84 17.04 7.28
N ILE A 155 -2.82 17.34 5.97
CA ILE A 155 -2.33 18.62 5.47
C ILE A 155 -3.53 19.58 5.48
N PRO A 156 -3.45 20.71 6.23
CA PRO A 156 -4.54 21.67 6.29
C PRO A 156 -4.83 22.33 4.94
N GLU A 157 -5.99 22.96 4.84
CA GLU A 157 -6.39 23.72 3.66
C GLU A 157 -5.69 25.09 3.57
N SER A 158 -5.40 25.73 4.71
CA SER A 158 -4.69 27.02 4.78
C SER A 158 -3.57 27.03 5.83
N LEU A 159 -2.47 27.73 5.52
CA LEU A 159 -1.32 27.93 6.41
C LEU A 159 -1.66 28.81 7.61
N GLU A 160 -2.61 29.74 7.46
CA GLU A 160 -2.99 30.73 8.48
C GLU A 160 -3.64 30.08 9.71
N ASN A 161 -4.19 28.87 9.54
CA ASN A 161 -4.92 28.14 10.57
C ASN A 161 -4.03 27.18 11.39
N LEU A 162 -2.71 27.17 11.16
CA LEU A 162 -1.80 26.26 11.84
C LEU A 162 -1.27 26.85 13.14
N THR A 163 -1.53 26.18 14.27
CA THR A 163 -0.84 26.49 15.52
C THR A 163 0.66 26.16 15.41
N ARG A 164 1.46 26.68 16.35
CA ARG A 164 2.90 26.34 16.42
C ARG A 164 3.14 24.85 16.62
N GLU A 165 2.33 24.21 17.46
CA GLU A 165 2.36 22.77 17.73
C GLU A 165 2.05 21.96 16.48
N GLN A 166 0.93 22.24 15.79
CA GLN A 166 0.57 21.57 14.54
C GLN A 166 1.63 21.77 13.45
N SER A 167 2.26 22.95 13.41
CA SER A 167 3.38 23.23 12.52
C SER A 167 4.61 22.38 12.84
N GLN A 168 4.88 22.12 14.12
CA GLN A 168 5.97 21.26 14.56
C GLN A 168 5.68 19.79 14.22
N ASP A 169 4.49 19.29 14.56
CA ASP A 169 4.05 17.92 14.27
C ASP A 169 4.14 17.61 12.78
N LYS A 170 3.65 18.53 11.94
CA LYS A 170 3.75 18.42 10.49
C LYS A 170 5.21 18.30 10.05
N ARG A 171 6.12 19.12 10.59
CA ARG A 171 7.55 19.09 10.22
C ARG A 171 8.20 17.77 10.64
N GLU A 172 7.82 17.24 11.80
CA GLU A 172 8.30 15.94 12.29
C GLU A 172 7.77 14.79 11.44
N MET A 173 6.48 14.79 11.10
CA MET A 173 5.88 13.83 10.18
C MET A 173 6.59 13.84 8.81
N ILE A 174 6.89 15.02 8.27
CA ILE A 174 7.61 15.16 7.00
C ILE A 174 9.02 14.55 7.09
N ARG A 175 9.73 14.75 8.20
CA ARG A 175 11.05 14.15 8.42
C ARG A 175 10.95 12.63 8.52
N ALA A 176 10.01 12.12 9.31
CA ALA A 176 9.77 10.70 9.47
C ALA A 176 9.39 10.03 8.14
N PHE A 177 8.61 10.71 7.30
CA PHE A 177 8.29 10.25 5.95
C PHE A 177 9.53 10.21 5.06
N GLY A 178 10.33 11.28 5.04
CA GLY A 178 11.60 11.33 4.32
C GLY A 178 12.55 10.20 4.73
N GLN A 179 12.70 9.99 6.03
CA GLN A 179 13.52 8.92 6.57
C GLN A 179 13.00 7.53 6.18
N THR A 180 11.69 7.30 6.29
CA THR A 180 11.08 6.00 5.97
C THR A 180 11.23 5.65 4.49
N VAL A 181 10.99 6.61 3.59
CA VAL A 181 11.27 6.43 2.15
C VAL A 181 12.76 6.23 1.91
N GLY A 182 13.61 6.92 2.67
CA GLY A 182 15.06 6.77 2.64
C GLY A 182 15.50 5.35 2.95
N ARG A 183 15.00 4.78 4.06
CA ARG A 183 15.24 3.38 4.46
C ARG A 183 14.70 2.39 3.43
N MET A 184 13.50 2.63 2.90
CA MET A 184 12.89 1.78 1.87
C MET A 184 13.77 1.70 0.62
N HIS A 185 14.24 2.85 0.13
CA HIS A 185 15.11 2.87 -1.05
C HIS A 185 16.54 2.36 -0.77
N ALA A 186 17.03 2.48 0.47
CA ALA A 186 18.32 1.89 0.88
C ALA A 186 18.23 0.35 0.97
N ALA A 187 17.05 -0.19 1.29
CA ALA A 187 16.76 -1.63 1.24
C ALA A 187 16.41 -2.13 -0.19
N ASP A 188 16.67 -1.32 -1.22
CA ASP A 188 16.36 -1.58 -2.63
C ASP A 188 14.88 -1.84 -2.94
N ILE A 189 13.98 -1.30 -2.12
CA ILE A 189 12.53 -1.42 -2.30
C ILE A 189 11.99 -0.21 -3.03
N PHE A 190 11.13 -0.46 -4.02
CA PHE A 190 10.34 0.54 -4.73
C PHE A 190 8.87 0.36 -4.36
N HIS A 191 8.21 1.44 -3.97
CA HIS A 191 6.76 1.43 -3.76
C HIS A 191 6.01 1.66 -5.07
N GLY A 192 4.99 0.86 -5.35
CA GLY A 192 4.27 0.90 -6.62
C GLY A 192 3.59 2.23 -6.96
N ASP A 193 3.05 2.88 -5.93
CA ASP A 193 2.39 4.18 -6.01
C ASP A 193 2.59 5.01 -4.74
N LEU A 194 3.77 5.63 -4.57
CA LEU A 194 4.15 6.39 -3.37
C LEU A 194 3.53 7.79 -3.31
N ARG A 195 2.22 7.92 -3.58
CA ARG A 195 1.49 9.17 -3.37
C ARG A 195 1.10 9.29 -1.90
N LEU A 196 0.91 10.51 -1.42
CA LEU A 196 0.60 10.78 -0.01
C LEU A 196 -0.72 10.13 0.48
N GLY A 197 -1.66 9.84 -0.43
CA GLY A 197 -2.87 9.07 -0.10
C GLY A 197 -2.65 7.57 0.13
N ASN A 198 -1.48 7.04 -0.24
CA ASN A 198 -1.12 5.63 -0.06
C ASN A 198 -0.13 5.41 1.11
N VAL A 199 0.03 6.42 1.96
CA VAL A 199 0.83 6.34 3.18
C VAL A 199 -0.07 6.75 4.33
N LEU A 200 -0.39 5.79 5.19
CA LEU A 200 -1.11 6.07 6.43
C LEU A 200 -0.11 6.41 7.52
N VAL A 201 -0.47 7.33 8.40
CA VAL A 201 0.39 7.76 9.50
C VAL A 201 -0.39 7.85 10.80
N ARG A 202 0.31 7.60 11.90
CA ARG A 202 -0.20 7.75 13.26
C ARG A 202 0.93 8.21 14.17
N TRP A 203 0.62 9.10 15.10
CA TRP A 203 1.51 9.45 16.19
C TRP A 203 1.53 8.31 17.23
N GLY A 204 2.71 7.74 17.45
CA GLY A 204 2.97 6.68 18.42
C GLY A 204 3.38 7.23 19.78
N LYS A 205 4.14 6.44 20.55
CA LYS A 205 4.55 6.84 21.90
C LYS A 205 5.51 8.03 21.90
N ASN A 206 6.33 8.22 20.86
CA ASN A 206 7.23 9.37 20.69
C ASN A 206 7.59 9.69 19.22
N ASP A 207 6.95 9.03 18.25
CA ASP A 207 7.37 9.03 16.86
C ASP A 207 6.21 8.80 15.89
N TRP A 208 6.38 9.26 14.65
CA TRP A 208 5.44 9.00 13.57
C TRP A 208 5.66 7.60 13.00
N HIS A 209 4.63 6.76 13.08
CA HIS A 209 4.57 5.48 12.38
C HIS A 209 3.97 5.67 11.00
N LEU A 210 4.50 4.96 10.00
CA LEU A 210 4.09 5.07 8.60
C LEU A 210 3.79 3.71 8.00
N PHE A 211 2.56 3.52 7.54
CA PHE A 211 2.08 2.28 6.95
C PHE A 211 1.88 2.45 5.44
N PHE A 212 2.48 1.56 4.66
CA PHE A 212 2.30 1.54 3.21
C PHE A 212 1.07 0.72 2.81
N ILE A 213 0.22 1.32 1.97
CA ILE A 213 -0.95 0.68 1.39
C ILE A 213 -0.89 0.70 -0.14
N ASP A 214 -1.75 -0.09 -0.78
CA ASP A 214 -1.76 -0.28 -2.24
C ASP A 214 -0.45 -0.89 -2.79
N ASN A 215 0.01 -1.95 -2.10
CA ASN A 215 1.32 -2.59 -2.34
C ASN A 215 1.38 -3.48 -3.61
N GLU A 216 0.32 -3.57 -4.41
CA GLU A 216 0.24 -4.50 -5.56
C GLU A 216 1.37 -4.35 -6.59
N ARG A 217 2.02 -3.19 -6.66
CA ARG A 217 3.12 -2.88 -7.59
C ARG A 217 4.45 -2.65 -6.87
N THR A 218 4.49 -2.79 -5.56
CA THR A 218 5.68 -2.65 -4.72
C THR A 218 6.59 -3.86 -4.92
N ARG A 219 7.90 -3.62 -5.04
CA ARG A 219 8.88 -4.66 -5.36
C ARG A 219 10.23 -4.36 -4.73
N LYS A 220 10.92 -5.40 -4.27
CA LYS A 220 12.34 -5.36 -3.93
C LYS A 220 13.19 -5.71 -5.15
N PHE A 221 14.28 -4.98 -5.35
CA PHE A 221 15.24 -5.20 -6.43
C PHE A 221 16.58 -5.69 -5.85
N ARG A 222 17.44 -6.24 -6.70
CA ARG A 222 18.86 -6.48 -6.34
C ARG A 222 19.60 -5.14 -6.14
N ARG A 223 19.21 -4.14 -6.92
CA ARG A 223 19.64 -2.75 -6.82
C ARG A 223 18.52 -1.87 -7.37
N LEU A 224 18.03 -0.91 -6.59
CA LEU A 224 16.94 -0.04 -6.99
C LEU A 224 17.35 0.84 -8.19
N PRO A 225 16.70 0.71 -9.36
CA PRO A 225 17.03 1.54 -10.52
C PRO A 225 16.77 3.03 -10.26
N ALA A 226 17.71 3.89 -10.67
CA ALA A 226 17.61 5.34 -10.48
C ALA A 226 16.29 5.93 -11.02
N ARG A 227 15.81 5.43 -12.17
CA ARG A 227 14.51 5.85 -12.74
C ARG A 227 13.32 5.56 -11.83
N LEU A 228 13.34 4.44 -11.08
CA LEU A 228 12.25 4.06 -10.16
C LEU A 228 12.35 4.83 -8.85
N ARG A 229 13.57 5.05 -8.37
CA ARG A 229 13.86 5.97 -7.25
C ARG A 229 13.30 7.38 -7.55
N LEU A 230 13.63 7.93 -8.72
CA LEU A 230 13.12 9.22 -9.18
C LEU A 230 11.59 9.22 -9.25
N LYS A 231 10.98 8.16 -9.79
CA LYS A 231 9.53 8.02 -9.85
C LYS A 231 8.87 8.10 -8.47
N ASN A 232 9.41 7.42 -7.46
CA ASN A 232 8.89 7.49 -6.09
C ASN A 232 9.06 8.87 -5.47
N LEU A 233 10.23 9.49 -5.62
CA LEU A 233 10.45 10.86 -5.13
C LEU A 233 9.49 11.86 -5.78
N VAL A 234 9.24 11.72 -7.08
CA VAL A 234 8.24 12.52 -7.80
C VAL A 234 6.82 12.24 -7.28
N GLN A 235 6.45 10.99 -7.03
CA GLN A 235 5.13 10.65 -6.46
C GLN A 235 4.90 11.23 -5.06
N ALA A 236 5.92 11.18 -4.20
CA ALA A 236 5.89 11.80 -2.88
C ALA A 236 5.76 13.33 -2.96
N ASN A 237 6.27 13.94 -4.04
CA ASN A 237 6.28 15.39 -4.25
C ASN A 237 5.04 15.92 -5.02
N ILE A 238 4.06 15.09 -5.40
CA ILE A 238 2.95 15.49 -6.30
C ILE A 238 1.76 16.17 -5.61
N LEU A 239 1.71 16.25 -4.28
CA LEU A 239 0.61 16.96 -3.64
C LEU A 239 0.65 18.46 -3.98
N ILE A 240 -0.47 18.97 -4.50
CA ILE A 240 -0.75 20.39 -4.70
C ILE A 240 -1.52 20.86 -3.48
N SER A 241 -0.91 21.75 -2.73
CA SER A 241 -1.49 22.38 -1.54
C SER A 241 -0.58 23.55 -1.16
N ASP A 242 -1.18 24.71 -0.89
CA ASP A 242 -0.46 25.88 -0.41
C ASP A 242 0.18 25.63 0.96
N CYS A 243 -0.37 24.67 1.71
CA CYS A 243 0.21 24.19 2.95
C CYS A 243 1.46 23.32 2.78
N VAL A 244 1.89 22.96 1.56
CA VAL A 244 3.13 22.20 1.32
C VAL A 244 4.19 23.09 0.67
N THR A 245 4.93 23.78 1.53
CA THR A 245 5.93 24.76 1.13
C THR A 245 7.17 24.14 0.46
N LYS A 246 7.97 24.95 -0.24
CA LYS A 246 9.30 24.53 -0.74
C LYS A 246 10.21 24.05 0.39
N THR A 247 10.12 24.68 1.56
CA THR A 247 10.88 24.30 2.76
C THR A 247 10.46 22.92 3.29
N ASP A 248 9.17 22.60 3.24
CA ASP A 248 8.65 21.27 3.62
C ASP A 248 9.14 20.18 2.66
N ARG A 249 9.09 20.45 1.35
CA ARG A 249 9.63 19.54 0.33
C ARG A 249 11.13 19.30 0.53
N MET A 250 11.87 20.35 0.86
CA MET A 250 13.30 20.23 1.16
C MET A 250 13.55 19.53 2.50
N ARG A 251 12.67 19.69 3.50
CA ARG A 251 12.77 18.98 4.78
C ARG A 251 12.60 17.47 4.58
N PHE A 252 11.62 17.04 3.77
CA PHE A 252 11.51 15.65 3.32
C PHE A 252 12.79 15.19 2.62
N PHE A 253 13.26 15.96 1.64
CA PHE A 253 14.41 15.55 0.82
C PHE A 253 15.70 15.45 1.63
N LYS A 254 15.99 16.41 2.53
CA LYS A 254 17.13 16.34 3.44
C LYS A 254 17.08 15.11 4.35
N ALA A 255 15.91 14.80 4.92
CA ALA A 255 15.71 13.62 5.76
C ALA A 255 15.85 12.30 4.96
N TYR A 256 15.48 12.30 3.69
CA TYR A 256 15.70 11.18 2.78
C TYR A 256 17.20 10.99 2.44
N LEU A 257 17.90 12.08 2.18
CA LEU A 257 19.31 12.06 1.79
C LEU A 257 20.24 11.64 2.92
N SER A 258 19.89 11.92 4.18
CA SER A 258 20.70 11.49 5.34
C SER A 258 20.86 9.97 5.46
N ILE A 259 20.01 9.20 4.77
CA ILE A 259 20.07 7.73 4.70
C ILE A 259 20.63 7.25 3.34
N ASN A 260 20.69 8.12 2.33
CA ASN A 260 21.07 7.78 0.97
C ASN A 260 22.29 8.61 0.51
N PRO A 261 23.50 8.34 1.04
CA PRO A 261 24.70 9.14 0.77
C PRO A 261 25.08 9.16 -0.73
N CYS A 262 24.79 8.08 -1.46
CA CYS A 262 25.00 8.01 -2.91
C CYS A 262 24.11 8.97 -3.72
N VAL A 263 22.99 9.43 -3.15
CA VAL A 263 22.15 10.47 -3.74
C VAL A 263 22.59 11.84 -3.24
N GLN A 264 23.04 11.92 -1.98
CA GLN A 264 23.54 13.14 -1.34
C GLN A 264 24.70 13.79 -2.11
N CYS A 265 25.64 12.99 -2.64
CA CYS A 265 26.77 13.53 -3.41
C CYS A 265 26.34 14.33 -4.66
N CYS A 266 25.17 14.03 -5.21
CA CYS A 266 24.59 14.71 -6.38
C CYS A 266 23.21 15.32 -6.07
N TYR A 267 22.99 15.79 -4.84
CA TYR A 267 21.64 16.16 -4.39
C TYR A 267 21.00 17.28 -5.24
N LYS A 268 21.80 18.20 -5.78
CA LYS A 268 21.31 19.30 -6.65
C LYS A 268 20.66 18.76 -7.93
N ASP A 269 21.32 17.84 -8.63
CA ASP A 269 20.77 17.18 -9.82
C ASP A 269 19.46 16.46 -9.50
N TRP A 270 19.46 15.67 -8.42
CA TRP A 270 18.26 14.95 -7.99
C TRP A 270 17.11 15.88 -7.63
N ALA A 271 17.37 16.95 -6.88
CA ALA A 271 16.35 17.95 -6.55
C ALA A 271 15.77 18.59 -7.81
N GLN A 272 16.62 19.02 -8.74
CA GLN A 272 16.21 19.62 -10.01
C GLN A 272 15.35 18.64 -10.83
N ARG A 273 15.77 17.38 -10.94
CA ARG A 273 15.03 16.35 -11.69
C ARG A 273 13.68 16.02 -11.07
N VAL A 274 13.61 15.94 -9.73
CA VAL A 274 12.35 15.73 -9.01
C VAL A 274 11.41 16.90 -9.30
N VAL A 275 11.86 18.14 -9.13
CA VAL A 275 11.04 19.34 -9.39
C VAL A 275 10.61 19.41 -10.86
N ALA A 276 11.53 19.24 -11.80
CA ALA A 276 11.22 19.29 -13.23
C ALA A 276 10.18 18.24 -13.64
N LYS A 277 10.31 17.00 -13.15
CA LYS A 277 9.36 15.92 -13.45
C LYS A 277 8.04 16.07 -12.70
N THR A 278 8.02 16.67 -11.51
CA THR A 278 6.78 17.04 -10.82
C THR A 278 6.04 18.12 -11.62
N ASN A 279 6.72 19.19 -12.03
CA ASN A 279 6.12 20.28 -12.80
C ASN A 279 5.61 19.80 -14.17
N GLN A 280 6.35 18.90 -14.83
CA GLN A 280 5.89 18.25 -16.07
C GLN A 280 4.54 17.55 -15.85
N ARG A 281 4.41 16.76 -14.78
CA ARG A 281 3.15 16.05 -14.47
C ARG A 281 2.00 16.96 -14.09
N PHE A 282 2.28 18.14 -13.53
CA PHE A 282 1.24 19.12 -13.26
C PHE A 282 0.70 19.71 -14.56
N ARG A 283 1.58 20.06 -15.50
CA ARG A 283 1.18 20.50 -16.86
C ARG A 283 0.40 19.44 -17.62
N ASP A 284 0.88 18.20 -17.62
CA ASP A 284 0.20 17.08 -18.30
C ASP A 284 -1.23 16.85 -17.79
N LYS A 285 -1.55 17.35 -16.59
CA LYS A 285 -2.88 17.23 -15.96
C LYS A 285 -3.69 18.53 -15.96
N GLY A 286 -3.16 19.61 -16.55
CA GLY A 286 -3.80 20.93 -16.54
C GLY A 286 -3.90 21.55 -15.14
N TRP A 287 -2.99 21.21 -14.23
CA TRP A 287 -2.93 21.81 -12.88
C TRP A 287 -1.98 23.01 -12.79
N LEU A 288 -1.16 23.19 -13.82
CA LEU A 288 -0.31 24.35 -14.13
C LEU A 288 -0.47 24.63 -15.62
#